data_AF-A0AAD8AMN3-F1
#
_entry.id   AF-A0AAD8AMN3-F1
#
_cell.length_a   1.000
_cell.length_b   1.000
_cell.length_c   1.000
_cell.angle_alpha   90.00
_cell.angle_beta   90.00
_cell.angle_gamma   90.00
#
_symmetry.space_group_name_H-M   'P 1'
#
loop_
_entity.id
_entity.type
_entity.pdbx_description
1 polymer ?
#
loop_
_entity_poly.entity_id
_entity_poly.type
_entity_poly.pdbx_seq_one_letter_code
_entity_poly.pdbx_strand_id
1 'polypeptide(L)'
;MGFSSLATDFSINAPLILTADANVKLQFAVEPNDSGKSFAFKISSYDAVRKERWICVAEGVLSAIDAAQTQSINEAVRNQNELNKVGLCEVLKSTEFYSALERIEIHYGKYFQTLDDVSFDESKAFARFRTDKPDETELRPTVFQFDGLLQTMLPLCSFSNDADSANDRLMLPISIEKMTCRFSGSKPVGTSAQITDAVSDLQENRNVKANLTMFDKNYQSIIEIENLQVASLEVPKSRQAKQTKNRELAHQVVWTKQDRRKSDETQFDRNGLWLILADKNGVGDYLKRRLEEKGNECEIIRTENCDLSSGIGKLSEFFPVENRRTLRKIKGRGAFVEFGFGRRE
;
A
#
# COMPACT_ATOMS: atom_id res chain seq x y z
N MET A 1 -38.90 -17.94 -0.89
CA MET A 1 -37.97 -19.05 -1.20
C MET A 1 -36.65 -18.41 -1.60
N GLY A 2 -35.60 -18.61 -0.81
CA GLY A 2 -34.26 -18.14 -1.17
C GLY A 2 -33.71 -19.02 -2.29
N PHE A 3 -33.15 -18.41 -3.32
CA PHE A 3 -32.38 -19.13 -4.34
C PHE A 3 -30.91 -18.98 -3.98
N SER A 4 -30.17 -20.09 -4.04
CA SER A 4 -28.72 -20.09 -3.87
C SER A 4 -28.09 -20.59 -5.17
N SER A 5 -27.14 -19.83 -5.70
CA SER A 5 -26.47 -20.15 -6.97
C SER A 5 -24.96 -20.14 -6.79
N LEU A 6 -24.30 -21.05 -7.50
CA LEU A 6 -22.85 -21.18 -7.57
C LEU A 6 -22.41 -20.88 -8.99
N ALA A 7 -21.46 -19.95 -9.14
CA ALA A 7 -20.68 -19.80 -10.34
C ALA A 7 -19.26 -20.31 -10.08
N THR A 8 -18.69 -21.11 -10.99
CA THR A 8 -17.28 -21.53 -10.94
C THR A 8 -16.59 -21.24 -12.26
N ASP A 9 -15.27 -21.21 -12.22
CA ASP A 9 -14.40 -21.10 -13.40
C ASP A 9 -14.76 -19.89 -14.27
N PHE A 10 -15.12 -18.78 -13.62
CA PHE A 10 -15.52 -17.57 -14.32
C PHE A 10 -14.28 -16.83 -14.81
N SER A 11 -14.21 -16.57 -16.11
CA SER A 11 -13.12 -15.83 -16.73
C SER A 11 -13.62 -14.60 -17.46
N ILE A 12 -12.81 -13.54 -17.43
CA ILE A 12 -13.04 -12.31 -18.21
C ILE A 12 -12.00 -12.31 -19.32
N ASN A 13 -12.45 -12.57 -20.55
CA ASN A 13 -11.62 -12.76 -21.72
C ASN A 13 -11.31 -11.45 -22.45
N ALA A 14 -12.19 -10.45 -22.34
CA ALA A 14 -12.01 -9.15 -22.96
C ALA A 14 -12.76 -8.05 -22.19
N PRO A 15 -12.23 -6.81 -22.14
CA PRO A 15 -12.97 -5.69 -21.57
C PRO A 15 -14.15 -5.30 -22.47
N LEU A 16 -15.29 -4.98 -21.86
CA LEU A 16 -16.42 -4.38 -22.54
C LEU A 16 -16.34 -2.86 -22.44
N ILE A 17 -15.94 -2.20 -23.52
CA ILE A 17 -15.82 -0.74 -23.55
C ILE A 17 -17.16 -0.14 -23.97
N LEU A 18 -17.79 0.59 -23.04
CA LEU A 18 -19.02 1.33 -23.28
C LEU A 18 -18.68 2.80 -23.54
N THR A 19 -19.30 3.40 -24.57
CA THR A 19 -19.23 4.85 -24.81
C THR A 19 -20.65 5.41 -24.79
N ALA A 20 -20.81 6.68 -24.43
CA ALA A 20 -22.12 7.28 -24.16
C ALA A 20 -23.14 7.10 -25.30
N ASP A 21 -22.68 7.05 -26.56
CA ASP A 21 -23.52 6.98 -27.74
C ASP A 21 -23.56 5.58 -28.39
N ALA A 22 -22.87 4.59 -27.81
CA ALA A 22 -22.78 3.25 -28.40
C ALA A 22 -23.85 2.30 -27.84
N ASN A 23 -24.73 1.83 -28.72
CA ASN A 23 -25.55 0.65 -28.44
C ASN A 23 -24.68 -0.60 -28.55
N VAL A 24 -24.53 -1.32 -27.43
CA VAL A 24 -23.77 -2.57 -27.40
C VAL A 24 -24.74 -3.75 -27.37
N LYS A 25 -24.60 -4.65 -28.36
CA LYS A 25 -25.38 -5.90 -28.39
C LYS A 25 -24.62 -6.97 -27.63
N LEU A 26 -25.26 -7.50 -26.60
CA LEU A 26 -24.77 -8.63 -25.82
C LEU A 26 -25.56 -9.89 -26.14
N GLN A 27 -24.89 -11.03 -26.12
CA GLN A 27 -25.48 -12.35 -26.18
C GLN A 27 -25.07 -13.12 -24.93
N PHE A 28 -26.06 -13.70 -24.25
CA PHE A 28 -25.86 -14.64 -23.15
C PHE A 28 -26.31 -16.02 -23.62
N ALA A 29 -25.36 -16.95 -23.75
CA ALA A 29 -25.61 -18.32 -24.12
C ALA A 29 -25.45 -19.21 -22.88
N VAL A 30 -26.32 -20.20 -22.74
CA VAL A 30 -26.32 -21.18 -21.65
C VAL A 30 -26.47 -22.56 -22.25
N GLU A 31 -25.55 -23.45 -21.92
CA GLU A 31 -25.50 -24.83 -22.42
C GLU A 31 -25.52 -25.78 -21.20
N PRO A 32 -26.49 -26.71 -21.12
CA PRO A 32 -26.50 -27.71 -20.05
C PRO A 32 -25.29 -28.64 -20.21
N ASN A 33 -24.61 -28.94 -19.11
CA ASN A 33 -23.62 -30.02 -19.08
C ASN A 33 -24.30 -31.39 -18.96
N ASP A 34 -23.57 -32.47 -19.25
CA ASP A 34 -24.06 -33.85 -19.34
C ASP A 34 -24.89 -34.35 -18.14
N SER A 35 -24.74 -33.73 -16.96
CA SER A 35 -25.47 -34.09 -15.74
C SER A 35 -26.79 -33.32 -15.52
N GLY A 36 -27.07 -32.27 -16.29
CA GLY A 36 -28.23 -31.38 -16.14
C GLY A 36 -28.26 -30.56 -14.83
N LYS A 37 -27.23 -30.68 -13.99
CA LYS A 37 -27.09 -29.98 -12.70
C LYS A 37 -26.20 -28.73 -12.77
N SER A 38 -25.44 -28.60 -13.85
CA SER A 38 -24.61 -27.45 -14.13
C SER A 38 -24.80 -27.01 -15.59
N PHE A 39 -24.56 -25.73 -15.82
CA PHE A 39 -24.72 -25.08 -17.11
C PHE A 39 -23.46 -24.26 -17.42
N ALA A 40 -22.79 -24.56 -18.51
CA ALA A 40 -21.79 -23.64 -19.04
C ALA A 40 -22.49 -22.38 -19.56
N PHE A 41 -21.91 -21.20 -19.34
CA PHE A 41 -22.42 -19.97 -19.90
C PHE A 41 -21.32 -19.17 -20.59
N LYS A 42 -21.74 -18.37 -21.58
CA LYS A 42 -20.87 -17.43 -22.28
C LYS A 42 -21.60 -16.10 -22.47
N ILE A 43 -20.90 -15.02 -22.18
CA ILE A 43 -21.30 -13.63 -22.47
C ILE A 43 -20.44 -13.16 -23.63
N SER A 44 -21.07 -12.82 -24.75
CA SER A 44 -20.40 -12.27 -25.92
C SER A 44 -20.92 -10.89 -26.26
N SER A 45 -20.05 -10.03 -26.79
CA SER A 45 -20.39 -8.71 -27.31
C SER A 45 -20.17 -8.66 -28.82
N TYR A 46 -21.09 -8.02 -29.54
CA TYR A 46 -20.96 -7.83 -30.97
C TYR A 46 -20.14 -6.57 -31.27
N ASP A 47 -18.95 -6.75 -31.82
CA ASP A 47 -18.07 -5.65 -32.23
C ASP A 47 -18.44 -5.20 -33.65
N ALA A 48 -19.47 -4.35 -33.75
CA ALA A 48 -19.95 -3.80 -35.00
C ALA A 48 -18.95 -2.82 -35.66
N VAL A 49 -17.98 -2.29 -34.91
CA VAL A 49 -17.13 -1.17 -35.36
C VAL A 49 -15.81 -1.66 -35.91
N ARG A 50 -15.15 -2.65 -35.27
CA ARG A 50 -13.79 -3.05 -35.65
C ARG A 50 -13.73 -4.32 -36.48
N LYS A 51 -14.63 -5.28 -36.25
CA LYS A 51 -14.46 -6.65 -36.77
C LYS A 51 -15.75 -7.36 -37.21
N GLU A 52 -16.91 -6.72 -37.09
CA GLU A 52 -18.25 -7.27 -37.39
C GLU A 52 -18.47 -8.70 -36.85
N ARG A 53 -17.93 -9.00 -35.66
CA ARG A 53 -17.93 -10.35 -35.09
C ARG A 53 -18.32 -10.35 -33.63
N TRP A 54 -18.75 -11.51 -33.16
CA TRP A 54 -18.90 -11.80 -31.73
C TRP A 54 -17.54 -11.97 -31.07
N ILE A 55 -17.35 -11.33 -29.92
CA ILE A 55 -16.20 -11.47 -29.05
C ILE A 55 -16.70 -12.03 -27.72
N CYS A 56 -16.14 -13.17 -27.29
CA CYS A 56 -16.40 -13.69 -25.95
C CYS A 56 -15.79 -12.74 -24.92
N VAL A 57 -16.64 -12.16 -24.07
CA VAL A 57 -16.27 -11.19 -23.03
C VAL A 57 -16.02 -11.92 -21.71
N ALA A 58 -16.89 -12.88 -21.39
CA ALA A 58 -16.76 -13.68 -20.19
C ALA A 58 -17.43 -15.05 -20.36
N GLU A 59 -17.00 -16.03 -19.56
CA GLU A 59 -17.59 -17.36 -19.54
C GLU A 59 -17.43 -18.00 -18.16
N GLY A 60 -18.11 -19.10 -17.92
CA GLY A 60 -18.00 -19.86 -16.67
C GLY A 60 -19.04 -20.97 -16.57
N VAL A 61 -19.21 -21.52 -15.37
CA VAL A 61 -20.17 -22.59 -15.09
C VAL A 61 -21.12 -22.15 -13.97
N LEU A 62 -22.43 -22.34 -14.17
CA LEU A 62 -23.47 -22.09 -13.18
C LEU A 62 -24.04 -23.41 -12.66
N SER A 63 -24.33 -23.48 -11.37
CA SER A 63 -25.03 -24.60 -10.74
C SER A 63 -25.90 -24.13 -9.57
N ALA A 64 -26.91 -24.92 -9.22
CA ALA A 64 -27.73 -24.68 -8.04
C ALA A 64 -27.03 -25.22 -6.79
N ILE A 65 -27.17 -24.52 -5.66
CA ILE A 65 -26.65 -24.97 -4.37
C ILE A 65 -27.78 -25.60 -3.56
N ASP A 66 -27.49 -26.73 -2.91
CA ASP A 66 -28.43 -27.38 -2.00
C ASP A 66 -28.59 -26.58 -0.69
N ALA A 67 -29.82 -26.49 -0.20
CA ALA A 67 -30.19 -25.75 1.00
C ALA A 67 -29.47 -26.27 2.25
N ALA A 68 -29.21 -27.58 2.35
CA ALA A 68 -28.53 -28.18 3.51
C ALA A 68 -27.04 -27.79 3.61
N GLN A 69 -26.34 -27.69 2.48
CA GLN A 69 -24.95 -27.19 2.45
C GLN A 69 -24.87 -25.70 2.81
N THR A 70 -25.92 -24.94 2.52
CA THR A 70 -25.96 -23.49 2.74
C THR A 70 -25.83 -23.13 4.23
N GLN A 71 -26.43 -23.92 5.13
CA GLN A 71 -26.51 -23.57 6.56
C GLN A 71 -25.18 -23.71 7.32
N SER A 72 -24.42 -24.79 7.07
CA SER A 72 -23.10 -24.99 7.69
C SER A 72 -22.06 -23.96 7.23
N ILE A 73 -22.12 -23.56 5.96
CA ILE A 73 -21.21 -22.54 5.42
C ILE A 73 -21.48 -21.16 6.04
N ASN A 74 -22.74 -20.81 6.28
CA ASN A 74 -23.12 -19.52 6.83
C ASN A 74 -22.52 -19.25 8.22
N GLU A 75 -22.42 -20.26 9.09
CA GLU A 75 -21.86 -20.08 10.44
C GLU A 75 -20.35 -19.83 10.42
N ALA A 76 -19.61 -20.58 9.61
CA ALA A 76 -18.16 -20.39 9.46
C ALA A 76 -17.83 -19.02 8.85
N VAL A 77 -18.55 -18.61 7.80
CA VAL A 77 -18.32 -17.34 7.12
C VAL A 77 -18.71 -16.15 7.99
N ARG A 78 -19.79 -16.27 8.77
CA ARG A 78 -20.17 -15.22 9.73
C ARG A 78 -19.05 -14.93 10.72
N ASN A 79 -18.45 -15.97 11.30
CA ASN A 79 -17.32 -15.81 12.23
C ASN A 79 -16.11 -15.17 11.53
N GLN A 80 -15.83 -15.56 10.29
CA GLN A 80 -14.75 -14.96 9.51
C GLN A 80 -15.00 -13.46 9.22
N ASN A 81 -16.24 -13.07 8.88
CA ASN A 81 -16.58 -11.67 8.61
C ASN A 81 -16.43 -10.78 9.85
N GLU A 82 -16.80 -11.28 11.03
CA GLU A 82 -16.57 -10.60 12.30
C GLU A 82 -15.06 -10.45 12.58
N LEU A 83 -14.28 -11.50 12.36
CA LEU A 83 -12.82 -11.49 12.52
C LEU A 83 -12.12 -10.54 11.53
N ASN A 84 -12.63 -10.43 10.30
CA ASN A 84 -12.04 -9.56 9.27
C ASN A 84 -12.12 -8.07 9.61
N LYS A 85 -12.93 -7.69 10.60
CA LYS A 85 -13.00 -6.31 11.10
C LYS A 85 -11.94 -5.99 12.15
N VAL A 86 -11.35 -7.00 12.79
CA VAL A 86 -10.43 -6.83 13.92
C VAL A 86 -9.02 -6.54 13.41
N GLY A 87 -8.38 -5.53 14.00
CA GLY A 87 -6.96 -5.21 13.73
C GLY A 87 -6.71 -4.31 12.52
N LEU A 88 -7.76 -3.79 11.88
CA LEU A 88 -7.64 -2.81 10.79
C LEU A 88 -7.20 -1.45 11.37
N CYS A 89 -6.15 -0.88 10.80
CA CYS A 89 -5.47 0.30 11.36
C CYS A 89 -5.69 1.58 10.53
N GLU A 90 -5.90 1.44 9.22
CA GLU A 90 -6.16 2.57 8.33
C GLU A 90 -7.65 2.69 8.03
N VAL A 91 -8.15 3.93 7.92
CA VAL A 91 -9.55 4.22 7.60
C VAL A 91 -9.60 5.37 6.60
N LEU A 92 -10.21 5.15 5.45
CA LEU A 92 -10.53 6.18 4.46
C LEU A 92 -12.03 6.45 4.46
N LYS A 93 -12.40 7.74 4.55
CA LYS A 93 -13.80 8.16 4.31
C LYS A 93 -14.12 8.10 2.81
N SER A 94 -15.41 8.04 2.48
CA SER A 94 -15.92 7.95 1.10
C SER A 94 -15.23 8.95 0.17
N THR A 95 -15.18 10.22 0.58
CA THR A 95 -14.56 11.29 -0.21
C THR A 95 -13.07 11.08 -0.41
N GLU A 96 -12.34 10.63 0.60
CA GLU A 96 -10.90 10.37 0.53
C GLU A 96 -10.59 9.16 -0.34
N PHE A 97 -11.36 8.09 -0.17
CA PHE A 97 -11.26 6.86 -0.95
C PHE A 97 -11.46 7.13 -2.44
N TYR A 98 -12.56 7.77 -2.83
CA TYR A 98 -12.82 8.08 -4.24
C TYR A 98 -11.87 9.13 -4.80
N SER A 99 -11.42 10.10 -4.00
CA SER A 99 -10.38 11.05 -4.42
C SER A 99 -9.04 10.36 -4.69
N ALA A 100 -8.70 9.32 -3.91
CA ALA A 100 -7.49 8.55 -4.13
C ALA A 100 -7.56 7.74 -5.43
N LEU A 101 -8.74 7.20 -5.77
CA LEU A 101 -8.98 6.49 -7.03
C LEU A 101 -8.94 7.43 -8.25
N GLU A 102 -9.45 8.66 -8.12
CA GLU A 102 -9.35 9.65 -9.19
C GLU A 102 -7.89 10.02 -9.53
N ARG A 103 -6.98 9.99 -8.54
CA ARG A 103 -5.54 10.25 -8.76
C ARG A 103 -4.85 9.18 -9.61
N ILE A 104 -5.43 7.99 -9.70
CA ILE A 104 -4.97 6.89 -10.56
C ILE A 104 -5.88 6.71 -11.79
N GLU A 105 -6.59 7.78 -12.19
CA GLU A 105 -7.47 7.84 -13.37
C GLU A 105 -8.70 6.92 -13.33
N ILE A 106 -9.09 6.45 -12.14
CA ILE A 106 -10.34 5.71 -11.94
C ILE A 106 -11.44 6.68 -11.48
N HIS A 107 -12.30 7.06 -12.42
CA HIS A 107 -13.38 8.02 -12.19
C HIS A 107 -14.72 7.32 -11.96
N TYR A 108 -15.04 6.99 -10.72
CA TYR A 108 -16.34 6.44 -10.37
C TYR A 108 -17.43 7.52 -10.37
N GLY A 109 -18.45 7.36 -11.22
CA GLY A 109 -19.63 8.21 -11.21
C GLY A 109 -20.44 8.07 -9.92
N LYS A 110 -21.30 9.07 -9.64
CA LYS A 110 -22.05 9.16 -8.37
C LYS A 110 -22.80 7.88 -7.97
N TYR A 111 -23.29 7.06 -8.90
CA TYR A 111 -23.99 5.81 -8.61
C TYR A 111 -23.04 4.68 -8.19
N PHE A 112 -21.83 4.63 -8.74
CA PHE A 112 -20.81 3.63 -8.42
C PHE A 112 -19.99 3.96 -7.16
N GLN A 113 -20.10 5.17 -6.62
CA GLN A 113 -19.46 5.53 -5.34
C GLN A 113 -20.20 4.94 -4.12
N THR A 114 -20.33 3.62 -4.03
CA THR A 114 -21.25 2.93 -3.11
C THR A 114 -20.74 2.74 -1.69
N LEU A 115 -19.45 2.99 -1.42
CA LEU A 115 -18.82 2.77 -0.11
C LEU A 115 -18.78 4.05 0.73
N ASP A 116 -19.04 3.93 2.03
CA ASP A 116 -19.07 5.03 3.00
C ASP A 116 -17.72 5.22 3.70
N ASP A 117 -17.17 4.16 4.26
CA ASP A 117 -15.83 4.12 4.80
C ASP A 117 -15.19 2.78 4.49
N VAL A 118 -13.87 2.82 4.27
CA VAL A 118 -13.05 1.65 3.97
C VAL A 118 -11.96 1.60 5.02
N SER A 119 -12.02 0.57 5.87
CA SER A 119 -10.98 0.26 6.85
C SER A 119 -10.11 -0.86 6.31
N PHE A 120 -8.79 -0.77 6.43
CA PHE A 120 -7.89 -1.78 5.88
C PHE A 120 -6.55 -1.89 6.63
N ASP A 121 -5.85 -2.98 6.36
CA ASP A 121 -4.44 -3.22 6.67
C ASP A 121 -3.72 -3.74 5.41
N GLU A 122 -2.54 -4.34 5.56
CA GLU A 122 -1.74 -4.87 4.45
C GLU A 122 -2.43 -6.02 3.66
N SER A 123 -3.37 -6.74 4.28
CA SER A 123 -3.92 -7.99 3.74
C SER A 123 -5.44 -8.06 3.74
N LYS A 124 -6.13 -7.17 4.46
CA LYS A 124 -7.58 -7.19 4.66
C LYS A 124 -8.18 -5.81 4.55
N ALA A 125 -9.37 -5.75 3.96
CA ALA A 125 -10.18 -4.55 3.89
C ALA A 125 -11.62 -4.86 4.29
N PHE A 126 -12.28 -3.88 4.87
CA PHE A 126 -13.68 -3.90 5.26
C PHE A 126 -14.30 -2.57 4.87
N ALA A 127 -15.45 -2.59 4.22
CA ALA A 127 -16.17 -1.39 3.85
C ALA A 127 -17.66 -1.49 4.14
N ARG A 128 -18.27 -0.34 4.46
CA ARG A 128 -19.73 -0.21 4.60
C ARG A 128 -20.34 0.36 3.34
N PHE A 129 -21.52 -0.12 2.98
CA PHE A 129 -22.30 0.54 1.93
C PHE A 129 -22.94 1.82 2.45
N ARG A 130 -23.03 2.81 1.59
CA ARG A 130 -23.76 4.05 1.84
C ARG A 130 -25.25 3.80 1.97
N THR A 131 -25.88 4.49 2.92
CA THR A 131 -27.32 4.41 3.19
C THR A 131 -28.13 5.53 2.53
N ASP A 132 -27.46 6.54 1.96
CA ASP A 132 -28.06 7.76 1.39
C ASP A 132 -28.37 7.66 -0.11
N LYS A 133 -28.05 6.53 -0.75
CA LYS A 133 -28.37 6.30 -2.15
C LYS A 133 -29.76 5.69 -2.29
N PRO A 134 -30.59 6.19 -3.23
CA PRO A 134 -31.94 5.69 -3.45
C PRO A 134 -31.88 4.20 -3.82
N ASP A 135 -32.56 3.42 -2.99
CA ASP A 135 -32.72 1.99 -3.08
C ASP A 135 -33.87 1.71 -4.07
N GLU A 136 -33.56 1.63 -5.37
CA GLU A 136 -34.61 1.45 -6.40
C GLU A 136 -35.12 0.01 -6.53
N THR A 137 -34.51 -0.98 -5.84
CA THR A 137 -35.00 -2.38 -5.90
C THR A 137 -34.90 -3.09 -4.56
N GLU A 138 -36.07 -3.45 -4.03
CA GLU A 138 -36.22 -4.24 -2.82
C GLU A 138 -35.49 -5.61 -2.93
N LEU A 139 -34.63 -5.89 -1.96
CA LEU A 139 -34.17 -7.23 -1.53
C LEU A 139 -33.07 -7.93 -2.37
N ARG A 140 -32.46 -7.30 -3.38
CA ARG A 140 -31.32 -7.90 -4.12
C ARG A 140 -30.13 -6.95 -4.25
N PRO A 141 -28.88 -7.45 -4.19
CA PRO A 141 -27.70 -6.67 -4.53
C PRO A 141 -27.86 -6.04 -5.91
N THR A 142 -27.75 -4.72 -5.98
CA THR A 142 -27.72 -3.98 -7.24
C THR A 142 -26.37 -4.20 -7.94
N VAL A 143 -26.30 -3.96 -9.25
CA VAL A 143 -25.03 -3.96 -10.00
C VAL A 143 -24.00 -3.02 -9.34
N PHE A 144 -24.45 -1.90 -8.78
CA PHE A 144 -23.59 -0.95 -8.07
C PHE A 144 -23.02 -1.49 -6.76
N GLN A 145 -23.78 -2.30 -6.02
CA GLN A 145 -23.29 -2.95 -4.80
C GLN A 145 -22.31 -4.08 -5.12
N PHE A 146 -22.51 -4.78 -6.24
CA PHE A 146 -21.53 -5.76 -6.72
C PHE A 146 -20.21 -5.06 -7.11
N ASP A 147 -20.28 -3.92 -7.77
CA ASP A 147 -19.07 -3.12 -8.03
C ASP A 147 -18.42 -2.63 -6.72
N GLY A 148 -19.21 -2.21 -5.72
CA GLY A 148 -18.69 -1.85 -4.40
C GLY A 148 -17.99 -3.00 -3.66
N LEU A 149 -18.47 -4.25 -3.84
CA LEU A 149 -17.78 -5.45 -3.36
C LEU A 149 -16.37 -5.51 -3.98
N LEU A 150 -16.26 -5.40 -5.31
CA LEU A 150 -14.97 -5.38 -6.01
C LEU A 150 -14.09 -4.19 -5.56
N GLN A 151 -14.66 -3.00 -5.41
CA GLN A 151 -13.93 -1.81 -4.95
C GLN A 151 -13.27 -1.99 -3.58
N THR A 152 -13.80 -2.87 -2.73
CA THR A 152 -13.28 -3.11 -1.36
C THR A 152 -11.83 -3.62 -1.37
N MET A 153 -11.40 -4.30 -2.43
CA MET A 153 -10.02 -4.80 -2.52
C MET A 153 -9.01 -3.75 -3.01
N LEU A 154 -9.47 -2.62 -3.57
CA LEU A 154 -8.61 -1.63 -4.20
C LEU A 154 -7.53 -1.08 -3.25
N PRO A 155 -7.80 -0.82 -1.96
CA PRO A 155 -6.76 -0.39 -1.02
C PRO A 155 -5.60 -1.38 -0.89
N LEU A 156 -5.91 -2.68 -0.86
CA LEU A 156 -4.94 -3.75 -0.67
C LEU A 156 -4.00 -3.90 -1.87
N CYS A 157 -4.44 -3.40 -3.02
CA CYS A 157 -3.77 -3.58 -4.31
C CYS A 157 -3.11 -2.29 -4.82
N SER A 158 -3.66 -1.13 -4.45
CA SER A 158 -3.35 0.16 -5.09
C SER A 158 -2.71 1.18 -4.13
N PHE A 159 -2.82 0.98 -2.81
CA PHE A 159 -2.22 1.87 -1.81
C PHE A 159 -1.07 1.16 -1.11
N SER A 160 0.07 1.01 -1.80
CA SER A 160 1.32 0.58 -1.13
C SER A 160 2.01 1.75 -0.45
N ASN A 161 2.44 1.56 0.80
CA ASN A 161 3.20 2.54 1.60
C ASN A 161 4.64 2.79 1.12
N ASP A 162 5.10 2.11 0.07
CA ASP A 162 6.39 2.37 -0.55
C ASP A 162 6.35 3.66 -1.36
N ALA A 163 6.86 4.74 -0.78
CA ALA A 163 6.99 6.07 -1.37
C ALA A 163 7.76 6.08 -2.72
N ASP A 164 8.57 5.04 -2.99
CA ASP A 164 9.31 4.85 -4.25
C ASP A 164 8.53 4.03 -5.31
N SER A 165 7.47 3.32 -4.92
CA SER A 165 6.56 2.67 -5.84
C SER A 165 5.23 3.40 -5.86
N ALA A 166 5.21 4.56 -6.52
CA ALA A 166 3.99 5.11 -7.11
C ALA A 166 3.48 4.15 -8.21
N ASN A 167 3.02 2.97 -7.78
CA ASN A 167 2.35 2.00 -8.61
C ASN A 167 0.94 2.53 -8.87
N ASP A 168 0.85 3.56 -9.72
CA ASP A 168 -0.37 3.98 -10.42
C ASP A 168 -0.73 2.85 -11.41
N ARG A 169 -1.09 1.70 -10.86
CA ARG A 169 -1.39 0.47 -11.56
C ARG A 169 -2.87 0.22 -11.36
N LEU A 170 -3.59 0.13 -12.47
CA LEU A 170 -5.00 -0.23 -12.46
C LEU A 170 -5.08 -1.74 -12.24
N MET A 171 -5.73 -2.18 -11.16
CA MET A 171 -5.94 -3.60 -10.91
C MET A 171 -7.33 -4.00 -11.42
N LEU A 172 -7.37 -4.92 -12.38
CA LEU A 172 -8.60 -5.37 -13.03
C LEU A 172 -8.88 -6.85 -12.70
N PRO A 173 -10.12 -7.19 -12.34
CA PRO A 173 -10.58 -8.58 -12.27
C PRO A 173 -10.36 -9.30 -13.61
N ILE A 174 -9.80 -10.51 -13.55
CA ILE A 174 -9.59 -11.36 -14.72
C ILE A 174 -10.22 -12.75 -14.59
N SER A 175 -10.36 -13.27 -13.38
CA SER A 175 -11.04 -14.55 -13.13
C SER A 175 -11.58 -14.64 -11.71
N ILE A 176 -12.59 -15.50 -11.53
CA ILE A 176 -13.14 -15.91 -10.26
C ILE A 176 -13.20 -17.44 -10.26
N GLU A 177 -12.51 -18.06 -9.31
CA GLU A 177 -12.57 -19.53 -9.19
C GLU A 177 -13.97 -19.97 -8.76
N LYS A 178 -14.55 -19.29 -7.77
CA LYS A 178 -15.86 -19.63 -7.23
C LYS A 178 -16.59 -18.41 -6.68
N MET A 179 -17.86 -18.27 -7.04
CA MET A 179 -18.76 -17.25 -6.51
C MET A 179 -20.05 -17.90 -6.03
N THR A 180 -20.38 -17.68 -4.76
CA THR A 180 -21.61 -18.16 -4.14
C THR A 180 -22.54 -16.99 -3.87
N CYS A 181 -23.76 -17.04 -4.41
CA CYS A 181 -24.81 -16.07 -4.09
C CYS A 181 -25.89 -16.75 -3.25
N ARG A 182 -26.18 -16.20 -2.07
CA ARG A 182 -27.23 -16.63 -1.17
C ARG A 182 -28.25 -15.50 -1.03
N PHE A 183 -29.34 -15.58 -1.78
CA PHE A 183 -30.39 -14.59 -1.68
C PHE A 183 -31.30 -14.92 -0.48
N SER A 184 -30.94 -14.37 0.69
CA SER A 184 -31.72 -14.49 1.93
C SER A 184 -32.86 -13.47 2.06
N GLY A 185 -32.94 -12.50 1.13
CA GLY A 185 -33.84 -11.36 1.24
C GLY A 185 -33.34 -10.28 2.20
N SER A 186 -32.13 -10.41 2.75
CA SER A 186 -31.48 -9.35 3.52
C SER A 186 -30.86 -8.29 2.60
N LYS A 187 -30.86 -7.04 3.06
CA LYS A 187 -30.13 -5.95 2.38
C LYS A 187 -28.63 -6.04 2.70
N PRO A 188 -27.74 -5.86 1.70
CA PRO A 188 -26.31 -5.69 1.94
C PRO A 188 -26.05 -4.46 2.82
N VAL A 189 -25.17 -4.61 3.80
CA VAL A 189 -24.74 -3.49 4.66
C VAL A 189 -23.25 -3.21 4.55
N GLY A 190 -22.47 -4.19 4.12
CA GLY A 190 -21.04 -4.06 3.97
C GLY A 190 -20.41 -5.20 3.19
N THR A 191 -19.10 -5.08 3.06
CA THR A 191 -18.25 -5.95 2.27
C THR A 191 -16.87 -6.07 2.92
N SER A 192 -16.19 -7.18 2.68
CA SER A 192 -14.82 -7.40 3.09
C SER A 192 -14.01 -8.02 1.97
N ALA A 193 -12.70 -7.78 1.96
CA ALA A 193 -11.75 -8.38 1.06
C ALA A 193 -10.54 -8.88 1.88
N GLN A 194 -9.96 -10.01 1.48
CA GLN A 194 -8.75 -10.56 2.08
C GLN A 194 -7.85 -11.11 0.98
N ILE A 195 -6.60 -10.67 0.92
CA ILE A 195 -5.59 -11.28 0.05
C ILE A 195 -5.30 -12.69 0.53
N THR A 196 -5.44 -13.66 -0.38
CA THR A 196 -5.13 -15.08 -0.12
C THR A 196 -3.80 -15.50 -0.68
N ASP A 197 -3.36 -14.85 -1.77
CA ASP A 197 -2.09 -15.11 -2.41
C ASP A 197 -1.63 -13.87 -3.17
N ALA A 198 -0.35 -13.53 -3.04
CA ALA A 198 0.30 -12.52 -3.86
C ALA A 198 1.21 -13.27 -4.84
N VAL A 199 0.70 -13.54 -6.04
CA VAL A 199 1.48 -14.21 -7.08
C VAL A 199 2.46 -13.19 -7.65
N SER A 200 3.65 -13.14 -7.05
CA SER A 200 4.76 -12.33 -7.55
C SER A 200 5.39 -13.03 -8.75
N ASP A 201 4.83 -12.85 -9.94
CA ASP A 201 5.62 -13.09 -11.14
C ASP A 201 6.64 -11.96 -11.27
N LEU A 202 7.91 -12.36 -11.37
CA LEU A 202 9.04 -11.48 -11.52
C LEU A 202 8.83 -10.59 -12.75
N GLN A 203 8.88 -9.28 -12.49
CA GLN A 203 9.23 -8.16 -13.38
C GLN A 203 8.12 -7.32 -14.03
N GLU A 204 6.92 -7.79 -14.39
CA GLU A 204 5.99 -6.90 -15.13
C GLU A 204 4.49 -6.94 -14.75
N ASN A 205 3.94 -8.08 -14.31
CA ASN A 205 2.51 -8.20 -14.00
C ASN A 205 2.27 -8.78 -12.60
N ARG A 206 1.98 -7.91 -11.62
CA ARG A 206 1.51 -8.36 -10.30
C ARG A 206 0.10 -8.93 -10.45
N ASN A 207 -0.05 -10.20 -10.13
CA ASN A 207 -1.34 -10.86 -9.97
C ASN A 207 -1.61 -11.08 -8.48
N VAL A 208 -2.80 -10.67 -8.03
CA VAL A 208 -3.22 -10.86 -6.64
C VAL A 208 -4.47 -11.71 -6.63
N LYS A 209 -4.53 -12.66 -5.69
CA LYS A 209 -5.75 -13.41 -5.38
C LYS A 209 -6.35 -12.89 -4.08
N ALA A 210 -7.66 -12.71 -4.08
CA ALA A 210 -8.40 -12.27 -2.92
C ALA A 210 -9.73 -13.01 -2.77
N ASN A 211 -10.15 -13.18 -1.52
CA ASN A 211 -11.50 -13.57 -1.17
C ASN A 211 -12.31 -12.33 -0.81
N LEU A 212 -13.51 -12.21 -1.36
CA LEU A 212 -14.40 -11.09 -1.12
C LEU A 212 -15.74 -11.59 -0.59
N THR A 213 -16.31 -10.88 0.38
CA THR A 213 -17.60 -11.23 0.95
C THR A 213 -18.47 -10.00 1.10
N MET A 214 -19.69 -10.05 0.58
CA MET A 214 -20.78 -9.11 0.85
C MET A 214 -21.68 -9.70 1.93
N PHE A 215 -22.04 -8.93 2.95
CA PHE A 215 -22.82 -9.42 4.08
C PHE A 215 -23.95 -8.48 4.51
N ASP A 216 -24.90 -9.04 5.25
CA ASP A 216 -26.02 -8.33 5.86
C ASP A 216 -25.72 -7.82 7.27
N LYS A 217 -26.71 -7.18 7.91
CA LYS A 217 -26.60 -6.64 9.28
C LYS A 217 -26.27 -7.68 10.36
N ASN A 218 -26.48 -8.97 10.09
CA ASN A 218 -26.15 -10.07 10.99
C ASN A 218 -24.79 -10.71 10.63
N TYR A 219 -24.04 -10.10 9.71
CA TYR A 219 -22.81 -10.61 9.11
C TYR A 219 -22.98 -11.95 8.37
N GLN A 220 -24.22 -12.29 8.00
CA GLN A 220 -24.47 -13.42 7.11
C GLN A 220 -24.09 -13.03 5.69
N SER A 221 -23.40 -13.93 4.99
CA SER A 221 -22.98 -13.70 3.62
C SER A 221 -24.16 -13.72 2.65
N ILE A 222 -24.18 -12.72 1.77
CA ILE A 222 -25.08 -12.60 0.63
C ILE A 222 -24.35 -13.03 -0.64
N ILE A 223 -23.10 -12.59 -0.81
CA ILE A 223 -22.22 -12.97 -1.91
C ILE A 223 -20.86 -13.32 -1.31
N GLU A 224 -20.29 -14.44 -1.73
CA GLU A 224 -18.90 -14.82 -1.49
C GLU A 224 -18.22 -15.00 -2.84
N ILE A 225 -17.01 -14.47 -2.96
CA ILE A 225 -16.10 -14.69 -4.08
C ILE A 225 -14.84 -15.29 -3.47
N GLU A 226 -14.53 -16.52 -3.87
CA GLU A 226 -13.31 -17.22 -3.48
C GLU A 226 -12.32 -17.15 -4.65
N ASN A 227 -11.07 -16.79 -4.33
CA ASN A 227 -9.96 -16.66 -5.28
C ASN A 227 -10.31 -15.80 -6.51
N LEU A 228 -10.80 -14.58 -6.26
CA LEU A 228 -10.81 -13.53 -7.28
C LEU A 228 -9.37 -13.22 -7.67
N GLN A 229 -9.03 -13.39 -8.93
CA GLN A 229 -7.74 -12.97 -9.47
C GLN A 229 -7.87 -11.59 -10.10
N VAL A 230 -6.99 -10.69 -9.68
CA VAL A 230 -6.78 -9.39 -10.33
C VAL A 230 -5.41 -9.32 -10.97
N ALA A 231 -5.35 -8.68 -12.12
CA ALA A 231 -4.11 -8.40 -12.85
C ALA A 231 -3.86 -6.90 -12.92
N SER A 232 -2.58 -6.54 -12.86
CA SER A 232 -2.15 -5.15 -13.01
C SER A 232 -2.12 -4.76 -14.49
N LEU A 233 -2.70 -3.61 -14.79
CA LEU A 233 -2.49 -2.89 -16.05
C LEU A 233 -1.70 -1.62 -15.74
N GLU A 234 -0.63 -1.38 -16.49
CA GLU A 234 0.06 -0.10 -16.42
C GLU A 234 -0.84 1.00 -16.99
N VAL A 235 -1.17 2.00 -16.18
CA VAL A 235 -1.85 3.19 -16.66
C VAL A 235 -0.79 4.05 -17.39
N PRO A 236 -0.96 4.34 -18.68
CA PRO A 236 -0.03 5.20 -19.39
C PRO A 236 -0.17 6.63 -18.85
N LYS A 237 0.64 6.98 -17.84
CA LYS A 237 0.65 8.35 -17.29
C LYS A 237 0.88 9.33 -18.45
N SER A 238 -0.03 10.30 -18.61
CA SER A 238 0.27 11.43 -19.48
C SER A 238 1.60 12.05 -19.03
N ARG A 239 2.51 12.24 -19.99
CA ARG A 239 3.93 12.56 -19.75
C ARG A 239 4.16 13.87 -18.97
N GLN A 240 3.12 14.67 -18.76
CA GLN A 240 3.18 16.00 -18.16
C GLN A 240 3.13 15.98 -16.62
N ALA A 241 2.41 15.06 -15.97
CA ALA A 241 2.32 15.03 -14.50
C ALA A 241 3.60 14.49 -13.81
N LYS A 242 4.32 13.59 -14.49
CA LYS A 242 5.56 12.98 -13.97
C LYS A 242 6.76 13.95 -13.96
N GLN A 243 6.78 14.99 -14.81
CA GLN A 243 7.91 15.93 -14.87
C GLN A 243 7.88 16.98 -13.76
N THR A 244 6.71 17.36 -13.25
CA THR A 244 6.60 18.41 -12.23
C THR A 244 6.90 17.86 -10.83
N LYS A 245 6.35 16.69 -10.46
CA LYS A 245 6.56 16.11 -9.11
C LYS A 245 7.95 15.49 -8.89
N ASN A 246 8.56 14.85 -9.88
CA ASN A 246 9.90 14.27 -9.70
C ASN A 246 11.01 15.33 -9.57
N ARG A 247 10.77 16.56 -10.03
CA ARG A 247 11.73 17.66 -9.84
C ARG A 247 11.65 18.29 -8.44
N GLU A 248 10.52 18.18 -7.76
CA GLU A 248 10.31 18.78 -6.45
C GLU A 248 10.75 17.87 -5.28
N LEU A 249 10.83 16.56 -5.50
CA LEU A 249 11.20 15.57 -4.45
C LEU A 249 12.68 15.14 -4.49
N ALA A 250 13.41 15.47 -5.55
CA ALA A 250 14.84 15.17 -5.64
C ALA A 250 15.66 16.23 -4.90
N HIS A 251 15.98 15.96 -3.64
CA HIS A 251 16.96 16.76 -2.92
C HIS A 251 18.38 16.37 -3.34
N GLN A 252 19.11 17.32 -3.93
CA GLN A 252 20.54 17.17 -4.20
C GLN A 252 21.33 17.94 -3.14
N VAL A 253 22.33 17.30 -2.54
CA VAL A 253 23.32 18.00 -1.72
C VAL A 253 24.21 18.83 -2.66
N VAL A 254 23.95 20.13 -2.73
CA VAL A 254 24.76 21.09 -3.51
C VAL A 254 25.76 21.76 -2.57
N TRP A 255 27.02 21.37 -2.69
CA TRP A 255 28.12 22.02 -1.97
C TRP A 255 28.36 23.39 -2.59
N THR A 256 28.00 24.45 -1.86
CA THR A 256 28.26 25.81 -2.29
C THR A 256 29.52 26.30 -1.60
N LYS A 257 30.50 26.79 -2.36
CA LYS A 257 31.71 27.40 -1.78
C LYS A 257 31.28 28.61 -0.96
N GLN A 258 31.37 28.52 0.35
CA GLN A 258 31.21 29.66 1.24
C GLN A 258 32.58 30.17 1.66
N ASP A 259 32.77 31.48 1.54
CA ASP A 259 33.89 32.12 2.21
C ASP A 259 33.73 31.88 3.71
N ARG A 260 34.81 31.40 4.33
CA ARG A 260 34.86 31.20 5.78
C ARG A 260 34.46 32.52 6.41
N ARG A 261 33.35 32.55 7.16
CA ARG A 261 32.99 33.73 7.94
C ARG A 261 34.24 34.09 8.72
N LYS A 262 34.78 35.29 8.50
CA LYS A 262 35.73 35.87 9.42
C LYS A 262 34.96 35.93 10.73
N SER A 263 35.21 34.97 11.62
CA SER A 263 34.86 35.16 13.01
C SER A 263 35.47 36.51 13.34
N ASP A 264 34.67 37.44 13.85
CA ASP A 264 35.25 38.60 14.52
C ASP A 264 36.37 38.04 15.40
N GLU A 265 37.59 38.56 15.23
CA GLU A 265 38.75 38.17 16.04
C GLU A 265 38.55 38.65 17.50
N THR A 266 37.34 38.53 18.03
CA THR A 266 37.05 38.55 19.44
C THR A 266 37.66 37.30 20.04
N GLN A 267 38.94 37.44 20.38
CA GLN A 267 39.57 36.78 21.52
C GLN A 267 39.21 35.29 21.63
N PHE A 268 39.67 34.48 20.68
CA PHE A 268 40.10 33.14 21.09
C PHE A 268 41.30 33.36 22.00
N ASP A 269 41.01 33.37 23.30
CA ASP A 269 42.00 33.40 24.36
C ASP A 269 43.02 32.29 24.02
N ARG A 270 44.28 32.67 23.78
CA ARG A 270 45.30 31.82 23.13
C ARG A 270 45.71 30.58 23.94
N ASN A 271 44.93 30.22 24.95
CA ASN A 271 45.16 29.16 25.92
C ASN A 271 43.93 28.23 26.04
N GLY A 272 43.22 27.97 24.95
CA GLY A 272 42.15 26.98 24.91
C GLY A 272 42.70 25.55 24.96
N LEU A 273 42.08 24.69 25.78
CA LEU A 273 42.39 23.26 25.81
C LEU A 273 41.63 22.56 24.68
N TRP A 274 42.36 21.99 23.72
CA TRP A 274 41.80 21.24 22.61
C TRP A 274 41.68 19.77 22.95
N LEU A 275 40.51 19.19 22.70
CA LEU A 275 40.29 17.76 22.80
C LEU A 275 40.25 17.16 21.39
N ILE A 276 41.24 16.33 21.07
CA ILE A 276 41.40 15.71 19.75
C ILE A 276 40.98 14.25 19.84
N LEU A 277 39.91 13.90 19.13
CA LEU A 277 39.50 12.50 18.95
C LEU A 277 40.25 11.94 17.74
N ALA A 278 41.22 11.06 17.99
CA ALA A 278 42.16 10.62 16.97
C ALA A 278 41.92 9.18 16.52
N ASP A 279 42.13 8.97 15.23
CA ASP A 279 42.23 7.63 14.63
C ASP A 279 43.63 7.03 14.83
N LYS A 280 43.80 5.76 14.44
CA LYS A 280 45.09 5.06 14.55
C LYS A 280 46.12 5.48 13.51
N ASN A 281 45.73 6.32 12.54
CA ASN A 281 46.54 6.65 11.38
C ASN A 281 47.45 7.88 11.61
N GLY A 282 47.50 8.41 12.83
CA GLY A 282 48.44 9.47 13.22
C GLY A 282 48.05 10.89 12.78
N VAL A 283 46.86 11.07 12.16
CA VAL A 283 46.38 12.41 11.77
C VAL A 283 46.12 13.27 13.01
N GLY A 284 45.56 12.69 14.07
CA GLY A 284 45.34 13.37 15.34
C GLY A 284 46.63 13.79 16.03
N ASP A 285 47.70 13.00 15.94
CA ASP A 285 49.02 13.33 16.50
C ASP A 285 49.67 14.50 15.75
N TYR A 286 49.55 14.49 14.43
CA TYR A 286 50.02 15.60 13.60
C TYR A 286 49.27 16.90 13.91
N LEU A 287 47.95 16.83 14.10
CA LEU A 287 47.13 17.97 14.47
C LEU A 287 47.47 18.49 15.86
N LYS A 288 47.65 17.59 16.83
CA LYS A 288 48.08 17.90 18.20
C LYS A 288 49.37 18.72 18.18
N ARG A 289 50.41 18.21 17.51
CA ARG A 289 51.71 18.87 17.43
C ARG A 289 51.60 20.28 16.85
N ARG A 290 50.83 20.46 15.78
CA ARG A 290 50.64 21.79 15.16
C ARG A 290 49.87 22.79 16.03
N LEU A 291 48.97 22.31 16.87
CA LEU A 291 48.23 23.17 17.80
C LEU A 291 49.10 23.56 19.01
N GLU A 292 49.92 22.63 19.51
CA GLU A 292 50.91 22.87 20.58
C GLU A 292 52.03 23.82 20.12
N GLU A 293 52.53 23.68 18.89
CA GLU A 293 53.48 24.63 18.27
C GLU A 293 52.93 26.07 18.19
N LYS A 294 51.59 26.22 18.18
CA LYS A 294 50.89 27.51 18.20
C LYS A 294 50.54 27.99 19.61
N GLY A 295 51.02 27.29 20.65
CA GLY A 295 50.85 27.65 22.06
C GLY A 295 49.57 27.10 22.72
N ASN A 296 48.82 26.23 22.06
CA ASN A 296 47.59 25.66 22.64
C ASN A 296 47.88 24.40 23.45
N GLU A 297 47.12 24.17 24.53
CA GLU A 297 47.14 22.88 25.23
C GLU A 297 46.26 21.88 24.47
N CYS A 298 46.75 20.67 24.24
CA CYS A 298 46.03 19.65 23.47
C CYS A 298 46.04 18.29 24.16
N GLU A 299 44.86 17.69 24.30
CA GLU A 299 44.67 16.34 24.83
C GLU A 299 44.10 15.44 23.73
N ILE A 300 44.71 14.27 23.54
CA ILE A 300 44.34 13.32 22.50
C ILE A 300 43.66 12.11 23.12
N ILE A 301 42.49 11.74 22.60
CA ILE A 301 41.76 10.55 22.99
C ILE A 301 41.76 9.61 21.80
N ARG A 302 42.22 8.37 22.02
CA ARG A 302 42.16 7.29 21.04
C ARG A 302 41.09 6.30 21.43
N THR A 303 40.35 5.81 20.44
CA THR A 303 39.22 4.88 20.63
C THR A 303 39.65 3.52 21.20
N GLU A 304 40.91 3.14 21.10
CA GLU A 304 41.46 1.90 21.68
C GLU A 304 41.57 1.92 23.22
N ASN A 305 41.33 3.07 23.86
CA ASN A 305 41.17 3.21 25.31
C ASN A 305 39.70 3.43 25.74
N CYS A 306 38.73 3.24 24.83
CA CYS A 306 37.31 3.44 25.09
C CYS A 306 36.54 2.16 24.72
N ASP A 307 35.86 1.56 25.70
CA ASP A 307 34.92 0.46 25.43
C ASP A 307 33.67 1.07 24.76
N LEU A 308 33.57 0.94 23.43
CA LEU A 308 32.51 1.54 22.60
C LEU A 308 31.30 0.61 22.41
N SER A 309 31.14 -0.40 23.27
CA SER A 309 30.05 -1.37 23.21
C SER A 309 28.67 -0.80 23.57
N SER A 310 28.58 0.41 24.13
CA SER A 310 27.33 1.11 24.41
C SER A 310 27.17 2.35 23.53
N GLY A 311 26.16 2.34 22.65
CA GLY A 311 25.79 3.45 21.81
C GLY A 311 25.51 4.74 22.60
N ILE A 312 25.85 5.89 21.99
CA ILE A 312 25.59 7.28 22.43
C ILE A 312 25.63 7.45 23.97
N GLY A 313 26.77 7.11 24.58
CA GLY A 313 27.05 7.38 25.99
C GLY A 313 27.36 8.86 26.26
N LYS A 314 27.23 9.30 27.51
CA LYS A 314 27.74 10.61 27.94
C LYS A 314 29.26 10.60 27.85
N LEU A 315 29.88 11.71 27.39
CA LEU A 315 31.35 11.87 27.36
C LEU A 315 32.02 11.45 28.67
N SER A 316 31.38 11.59 29.84
CA SER A 316 31.89 11.15 31.14
C SER A 316 32.08 9.63 31.32
N GLU A 317 31.39 8.82 30.53
CA GLU A 317 31.38 7.35 30.64
C GLU A 317 32.45 6.69 29.76
N PHE A 318 33.02 7.43 28.80
CA PHE A 318 34.03 6.93 27.87
C PHE A 318 35.48 7.05 28.37
N PHE A 319 35.71 7.49 29.61
CA PHE A 319 37.06 7.68 30.14
C PHE A 319 37.42 6.61 31.18
N PRO A 320 38.49 5.82 30.96
CA PRO A 320 39.10 5.00 31.99
C PRO A 320 39.46 5.82 33.24
N VAL A 321 39.50 5.19 34.41
CA VAL A 321 39.79 5.83 35.71
C VAL A 321 41.11 6.64 35.68
N GLU A 322 42.05 6.23 34.83
CA GLU A 322 43.36 6.86 34.61
C GLU A 322 43.26 8.25 33.95
N ASN A 323 42.18 8.55 33.22
CA ASN A 323 41.95 9.85 32.55
C ASN A 323 41.10 10.84 33.36
N ARG A 324 40.74 10.52 34.61
CA ARG A 324 39.95 11.41 35.49
C ARG A 324 40.66 12.72 35.84
N ARG A 325 42.00 12.78 35.75
CA ARG A 325 42.78 14.04 35.89
C ARG A 325 42.50 15.01 34.73
N THR A 326 42.38 14.51 33.51
CA THR A 326 42.12 15.31 32.30
C THR A 326 40.69 15.88 32.30
N LEU A 327 39.70 15.08 32.71
CA LEU A 327 38.32 15.54 32.91
C LEU A 327 38.16 16.61 34.01
N ARG A 328 38.98 16.56 35.08
CA ARG A 328 38.97 17.61 36.13
C ARG A 328 39.55 18.94 35.63
N LYS A 329 40.50 18.93 34.68
CA LYS A 329 41.00 20.15 34.03
C LYS A 329 39.95 20.78 33.10
N ILE A 330 39.18 19.95 32.39
CA ILE A 330 38.14 20.38 31.45
C ILE A 330 36.91 20.99 32.16
N LYS A 331 36.50 20.47 33.33
CA LYS A 331 35.31 20.95 34.06
C LYS A 331 35.37 22.40 34.57
N GLY A 332 36.55 23.04 34.59
CA GLY A 332 36.73 24.41 35.07
C GLY A 332 36.81 25.48 33.97
N ARG A 333 36.89 25.09 32.69
CA ARG A 333 37.12 26.00 31.56
C ARG A 333 36.32 25.47 30.38
N GLY A 334 35.21 26.14 30.03
CA GLY A 334 34.25 25.67 29.03
C GLY A 334 34.92 25.09 27.78
N ALA A 335 34.59 23.85 27.43
CA ALA A 335 35.18 23.16 26.29
C ALA A 335 34.26 23.28 25.07
N PHE A 336 34.86 23.60 23.93
CA PHE A 336 34.24 23.53 22.61
C PHE A 336 34.76 22.28 21.89
N VAL A 337 33.87 21.57 21.21
CA VAL A 337 34.19 20.41 20.38
C VAL A 337 33.92 20.80 18.93
N GLU A 338 34.97 20.85 18.12
CA GLU A 338 34.88 21.13 16.68
C GLU A 338 35.31 19.87 15.90
N PHE A 339 34.44 19.39 15.01
CA PHE A 339 34.72 18.22 14.17
C PHE A 339 35.22 18.66 12.80
N GLY A 340 36.50 18.43 12.52
CA GLY A 340 37.10 18.65 11.20
C GLY A 340 37.20 17.35 10.40
N PHE A 341 36.40 17.21 9.33
CA PHE A 341 36.57 16.11 8.37
C PHE A 341 37.60 16.51 7.31
N GLY A 342 38.79 15.91 7.36
CA GLY A 342 39.78 16.03 6.29
C GLY A 342 39.49 15.05 5.16
N ARG A 343 39.30 15.54 3.93
CA ARG A 343 39.39 14.71 2.72
C ARG A 343 40.86 14.39 2.44
N ARG A 344 41.14 13.12 2.12
CA ARG A 344 42.35 12.75 1.36
C ARG A 344 42.14 13.18 -0.09
N GLU A 345 43.13 13.87 -0.65
CA GLU A 345 43.29 14.02 -2.11
C GLU A 345 43.69 12.69 -2.75
#